data_AF-A0A359HN40-F1
#
_entry.id   AF-A0A359HN40-F1
#
_cell.length_a   1.000
_cell.length_b   1.000
_cell.length_c   1.000
_cell.angle_alpha   90.00
_cell.angle_beta   90.00
_cell.angle_gamma   90.00
#
_symmetry.space_group_name_H-M   'P 1'
#
loop_
_entity.id
_entity.type
_entity.pdbx_description
1 polymer ?
#
loop_
_entity_poly.entity_id
_entity_poly.type
_entity_poly.pdbx_seq_one_letter_code
_entity_poly.pdbx_strand_id
1 'polypeptide(L)'
;MAEHIVKFDIAADPITVPTGTLIAEAAHLAGVEITQPCGGQGRCGRCAVKVETGEVRRRSTLRLSAEDVALGYALACQTVIEGDVTITVPPQEKIERRLTTDRTVAEVTVPAGYNPREGQTIRRIALTLTPPSMDDQTDDWARLQAALRREAGVSELRASLEMLRELGGILREGDWQVTATLNA
;
A
#
# COMPACT_ATOMS: atom_id res chain seq x y z
N MET A 1 -36.76 20.97 -13.11
CA MET A 1 -35.34 21.32 -12.85
C MET A 1 -34.67 21.39 -14.21
N ALA A 2 -33.75 22.33 -14.43
CA ALA A 2 -33.00 22.33 -15.69
C ALA A 2 -32.12 21.07 -15.75
N GLU A 3 -31.92 20.57 -16.95
CA GLU A 3 -31.08 19.40 -17.22
C GLU A 3 -29.87 19.83 -18.04
N HIS A 4 -28.76 19.15 -17.84
CA HIS A 4 -27.48 19.46 -18.46
C HIS A 4 -26.83 18.23 -19.04
N ILE A 5 -26.17 18.41 -20.17
CA ILE A 5 -25.42 17.36 -20.87
C ILE A 5 -24.01 17.28 -20.28
N VAL A 6 -23.62 16.08 -19.86
CA VAL A 6 -22.32 15.79 -19.26
C VAL A 6 -21.57 14.83 -20.16
N LYS A 7 -20.36 15.20 -20.55
CA LYS A 7 -19.45 14.37 -21.36
C LYS A 7 -18.21 14.02 -20.55
N PHE A 8 -17.91 12.73 -20.43
CA PHE A 8 -16.64 12.25 -19.91
C PHE A 8 -15.78 11.76 -21.08
N ASP A 9 -14.49 12.06 -21.06
CA ASP A 9 -13.53 11.64 -22.09
C ASP A 9 -13.40 10.12 -22.25
N ILE A 10 -13.66 9.37 -21.18
CA ILE A 10 -13.60 7.91 -21.14
C ILE A 10 -14.98 7.22 -21.19
N ALA A 11 -16.07 7.98 -21.26
CA ALA A 11 -17.42 7.42 -21.46
C ALA A 11 -17.76 7.35 -22.95
N ALA A 12 -18.51 6.33 -23.36
CA ALA A 12 -18.93 6.16 -24.75
C ALA A 12 -19.95 7.22 -25.18
N ASP A 13 -20.94 7.48 -24.32
CA ASP A 13 -22.06 8.37 -24.62
C ASP A 13 -22.20 9.48 -23.56
N PRO A 14 -22.61 10.70 -23.97
CA PRO A 14 -23.01 11.74 -23.03
C PRO A 14 -24.22 11.32 -22.21
N ILE A 15 -24.28 11.77 -20.97
CA ILE A 15 -25.46 11.60 -20.11
C ILE A 15 -26.15 12.93 -19.84
N THR A 16 -27.42 12.87 -19.44
CA THR A 16 -28.19 14.04 -19.01
C THR A 16 -28.47 13.94 -17.53
N VAL A 17 -28.19 15.00 -16.78
CA VAL A 17 -28.40 15.06 -15.32
C VAL A 17 -29.07 16.38 -14.91
N PRO A 18 -29.84 16.41 -13.81
CA PRO A 18 -30.42 17.64 -13.32
C PRO A 18 -29.35 18.61 -12.77
N THR A 19 -29.64 19.91 -12.83
CA THR A 19 -28.83 20.95 -12.16
C THR A 19 -28.58 20.60 -10.69
N GLY A 20 -27.33 20.76 -10.24
CA GLY A 20 -26.93 20.49 -8.86
C GLY A 20 -26.42 19.07 -8.61
N THR A 21 -26.50 18.17 -9.59
CA THR A 21 -25.89 16.83 -9.54
C THR A 21 -24.38 16.94 -9.35
N LEU A 22 -23.80 16.07 -8.52
CA LEU A 22 -22.36 16.02 -8.32
C LEU A 22 -21.68 15.39 -9.54
N ILE A 23 -20.48 15.87 -9.89
CA ILE A 23 -19.71 15.25 -10.98
C ILE A 23 -19.46 13.76 -10.71
N ALA A 24 -19.19 13.37 -9.46
CA ALA A 24 -18.99 11.96 -9.13
C ALA A 24 -20.25 11.08 -9.31
N GLU A 25 -21.43 11.66 -9.09
CA GLU A 25 -22.71 10.97 -9.31
C GLU A 25 -22.99 10.85 -10.81
N ALA A 26 -22.76 11.92 -11.57
CA ALA A 26 -22.81 11.89 -13.03
C ALA A 26 -21.82 10.86 -13.60
N ALA A 27 -20.60 10.77 -13.06
CA ALA A 27 -19.62 9.77 -13.49
C ALA A 27 -20.13 8.34 -13.27
N HIS A 28 -20.72 8.07 -12.10
CA HIS A 28 -21.32 6.77 -11.80
C HIS A 28 -22.44 6.40 -12.78
N LEU A 29 -23.33 7.34 -13.11
CA LEU A 29 -24.40 7.15 -14.10
C LEU A 29 -23.85 6.90 -15.52
N ALA A 30 -22.72 7.49 -15.86
CA ALA A 30 -22.02 7.30 -17.14
C ALA A 30 -21.17 6.00 -17.17
N GLY A 31 -21.17 5.19 -16.11
CA GLY A 31 -20.32 4.00 -16.01
C GLY A 31 -18.83 4.30 -15.80
N VAL A 32 -18.50 5.54 -15.40
CA VAL A 32 -17.13 6.00 -15.14
C VAL A 32 -16.81 5.86 -13.65
N GLU A 33 -15.81 5.04 -13.33
CA GLU A 33 -15.39 4.80 -11.95
C GLU A 33 -14.41 5.88 -11.47
N ILE A 34 -14.76 6.57 -10.38
CA ILE A 34 -13.90 7.55 -9.70
C ILE A 34 -13.70 7.10 -8.26
N THR A 35 -12.45 6.97 -7.81
CA THR A 35 -12.15 6.44 -6.48
C THR A 35 -12.47 7.47 -5.38
N GLN A 36 -13.31 7.08 -4.42
CA GLN A 36 -13.74 7.94 -3.31
C GLN A 36 -13.48 7.31 -1.93
N PRO A 37 -12.22 7.07 -1.53
CA PRO A 37 -11.91 6.39 -0.28
C PRO A 37 -12.33 7.17 0.98
N CYS A 38 -12.57 8.48 0.86
CA CYS A 38 -13.10 9.31 1.94
C CYS A 38 -14.64 9.40 1.97
N GLY A 39 -15.35 8.66 1.13
CA GLY A 39 -16.82 8.69 1.06
C GLY A 39 -17.37 10.04 0.62
N GLY A 40 -16.69 10.73 -0.30
CA GLY A 40 -17.16 12.00 -0.86
C GLY A 40 -16.96 13.24 0.04
N GLN A 41 -16.22 13.14 1.14
CA GLN A 41 -16.02 14.25 2.09
C GLN A 41 -15.05 15.36 1.61
N GLY A 42 -14.53 15.31 0.38
CA GLY A 42 -13.60 16.33 -0.15
C GLY A 42 -12.21 16.37 0.49
N ARG A 43 -11.88 15.44 1.40
CA ARG A 43 -10.65 15.49 2.21
C ARG A 43 -9.47 14.68 1.69
N CYS A 44 -9.66 13.85 0.66
CA CYS A 44 -8.58 12.96 0.17
C CYS A 44 -7.96 13.37 -1.17
N GLY A 45 -8.65 14.19 -1.98
CA GLY A 45 -8.16 14.60 -3.30
C GLY A 45 -8.24 13.53 -4.41
N ARG A 46 -8.55 12.26 -4.10
CA ARG A 46 -8.51 11.18 -5.11
C ARG A 46 -9.54 11.30 -6.21
N CYS A 47 -10.66 11.95 -5.94
CA CYS A 47 -11.68 12.19 -6.96
C CYS A 47 -11.36 13.42 -7.85
N ALA A 48 -10.09 13.77 -8.04
CA ALA A 48 -9.72 14.90 -8.88
C ALA A 48 -10.04 14.60 -10.34
N VAL A 49 -10.72 15.54 -10.99
CA VAL A 49 -11.05 15.53 -12.41
C VAL A 49 -10.75 16.91 -12.98
N LYS A 50 -10.59 17.01 -14.30
CA LYS A 50 -10.39 18.28 -14.98
C LYS A 50 -11.65 18.67 -15.73
N VAL A 51 -12.17 19.86 -15.44
CA VAL A 51 -13.29 20.44 -16.19
C VAL A 51 -12.69 21.20 -17.36
N GLU A 52 -12.88 20.67 -18.58
CA GLU A 52 -12.34 21.27 -19.81
C GLU A 52 -13.19 22.45 -20.26
N THR A 53 -14.52 22.27 -20.25
CA THR A 53 -15.49 23.32 -20.62
C THR A 53 -16.76 23.16 -19.80
N GLY A 54 -17.51 24.26 -19.63
CA GLY A 54 -18.81 24.27 -18.99
C GLY A 54 -18.85 24.99 -17.64
N GLU A 55 -20.05 25.03 -17.05
CA GLU A 55 -20.31 25.72 -15.79
C GLU A 55 -20.47 24.73 -14.64
N VAL A 56 -19.62 24.87 -13.65
CA VAL A 56 -19.63 24.06 -12.43
C VAL A 56 -19.38 24.93 -11.21
N ARG A 57 -19.93 24.52 -10.07
CA ARG A 57 -19.65 25.15 -8.78
C ARG A 57 -18.91 24.20 -7.86
N ARG A 58 -17.70 24.58 -7.49
CA ARG A 58 -16.83 23.85 -6.55
C ARG A 58 -17.21 24.21 -5.13
N ARG A 59 -17.79 23.27 -4.37
CA ARG A 59 -18.09 23.43 -2.92
C ARG A 59 -16.81 23.40 -2.08
N SER A 60 -15.79 22.67 -2.54
CA SER A 60 -14.49 22.56 -1.87
C SER A 60 -13.36 22.39 -2.87
N THR A 61 -12.26 23.07 -2.60
CA THR A 61 -10.97 22.96 -3.30
C THR A 61 -9.84 22.58 -2.34
N LEU A 62 -10.14 22.10 -1.13
CA LEU A 62 -9.20 21.88 -0.03
C LEU A 62 -7.95 21.05 -0.38
N ARG A 63 -8.06 20.16 -1.36
CA ARG A 63 -6.99 19.25 -1.81
C ARG A 63 -6.48 19.56 -3.21
N LEU A 64 -6.77 20.75 -3.72
CA LEU A 64 -6.26 21.27 -4.99
C LEU A 64 -5.43 22.51 -4.70
N SER A 65 -4.30 22.68 -5.39
CA SER A 65 -3.57 23.94 -5.33
C SER A 65 -4.33 25.04 -6.07
N ALA A 66 -3.98 26.31 -5.84
CA ALA A 66 -4.56 27.42 -6.59
C ALA A 66 -4.29 27.29 -8.09
N GLU A 67 -3.10 26.78 -8.47
CA GLU A 67 -2.73 26.49 -9.85
C GLU A 67 -3.61 25.39 -10.45
N ASP A 68 -3.84 24.30 -9.72
CA ASP A 68 -4.72 23.21 -10.19
C ASP A 68 -6.14 23.72 -10.43
N VAL A 69 -6.68 24.54 -9.52
CA VAL A 69 -8.02 25.13 -9.68
C VAL A 69 -8.06 26.04 -10.91
N ALA A 70 -7.01 26.84 -11.15
CA ALA A 70 -6.91 27.70 -12.32
C ALA A 70 -6.79 26.90 -13.64
N LEU A 71 -6.16 25.72 -13.60
CA LEU A 71 -6.09 24.78 -14.72
C LEU A 71 -7.39 23.98 -14.94
N GLY A 72 -8.44 24.26 -14.17
CA GLY A 72 -9.76 23.63 -14.32
C GLY A 72 -9.97 22.39 -13.46
N TYR A 73 -9.01 22.00 -12.63
CA TYR A 73 -9.20 20.85 -11.74
C TYR A 73 -10.31 21.08 -10.72
N ALA A 74 -11.01 20.00 -10.41
CA ALA A 74 -12.16 19.98 -9.53
C ALA A 74 -12.22 18.65 -8.76
N LEU A 75 -12.71 18.69 -7.52
CA LEU A 75 -13.01 17.47 -6.78
C LEU A 75 -14.39 16.98 -7.21
N ALA A 76 -14.47 15.86 -7.92
CA ALA A 76 -15.71 15.33 -8.46
C ALA A 76 -16.80 15.13 -7.38
N CYS A 77 -16.39 14.74 -6.15
CA CYS A 77 -17.31 14.56 -5.03
C CYS A 77 -17.81 15.86 -4.37
N GLN A 78 -17.21 17.00 -4.69
CA GLN A 78 -17.50 18.30 -4.10
C GLN A 78 -17.77 19.38 -5.16
N THR A 79 -18.06 18.98 -6.40
CA THR A 79 -18.34 19.90 -7.50
C THR A 79 -19.68 19.56 -8.09
N VAL A 80 -20.56 20.56 -8.16
CA VAL A 80 -21.89 20.43 -8.75
C VAL A 80 -21.92 20.98 -10.16
N ILE A 81 -22.77 20.38 -10.98
CA ILE A 81 -22.98 20.74 -12.38
C ILE A 81 -24.08 21.79 -12.46
N GLU A 82 -23.80 22.94 -13.09
CA GLU A 82 -24.74 24.07 -13.24
C GLU A 82 -25.02 24.41 -14.72
N GLY A 83 -24.31 23.78 -15.64
CA GLY A 83 -24.49 23.88 -17.08
C GLY A 83 -23.93 22.64 -17.79
N ASP A 84 -24.04 22.61 -19.11
CA ASP A 84 -23.43 21.56 -19.92
C ASP A 84 -21.91 21.55 -19.71
N VAL A 85 -21.32 20.36 -19.52
CA VAL A 85 -19.93 20.24 -19.07
C VAL A 85 -19.20 19.10 -19.77
N THR A 86 -17.93 19.34 -20.12
CA THR A 86 -17.00 18.29 -20.59
C THR A 86 -15.89 18.09 -19.56
N ILE A 87 -15.68 16.84 -19.16
CA ILE A 87 -14.82 16.45 -18.06
C ILE A 87 -13.81 15.42 -18.55
N THR A 88 -12.55 15.66 -18.22
CA THR A 88 -11.46 14.72 -18.41
C THR A 88 -11.14 14.03 -17.09
N VAL A 89 -11.14 12.70 -17.10
CA VAL A 89 -10.82 11.88 -15.94
C VAL A 89 -9.37 11.43 -16.02
N PRO A 90 -8.46 12.06 -15.24
CA PRO A 90 -7.07 11.64 -15.24
C PRO A 90 -6.93 10.21 -14.68
N PRO A 91 -5.90 9.45 -15.11
CA PRO A 91 -5.61 8.14 -14.55
C PRO A 91 -5.52 8.19 -13.02
N GLN A 92 -6.47 7.56 -12.34
CA GLN A 92 -6.63 7.66 -10.88
C GLN A 92 -5.38 7.17 -10.12
N GLU A 93 -4.64 6.23 -10.71
CA GLU A 93 -3.37 5.69 -10.19
C GLU A 93 -2.24 6.73 -10.14
N LYS A 94 -2.29 7.74 -11.02
CA LYS A 94 -1.27 8.80 -11.14
C LYS A 94 -1.58 10.03 -10.29
N ILE A 95 -2.71 10.05 -9.59
CA ILE A 95 -3.06 11.17 -8.71
C ILE A 95 -2.17 11.10 -7.47
N GLU A 96 -1.12 11.93 -7.47
CA GLU A 96 -0.19 12.03 -6.34
C GLU A 96 -0.94 12.39 -5.05
N ARG A 97 -0.65 11.65 -3.98
CA ARG A 97 -1.14 11.95 -2.64
C ARG A 97 -0.48 13.24 -2.14
N ARG A 98 -1.12 14.39 -2.35
CA ARG A 98 -0.80 15.61 -1.59
C ARG A 98 -1.66 15.66 -0.34
N LEU A 99 -1.25 14.89 0.66
CA LEU A 99 -1.81 15.08 2.00
C LEU A 99 -1.24 16.41 2.53
N THR A 100 -1.95 17.54 2.38
CA THR A 100 -1.67 18.82 3.11
C THR A 100 -1.59 18.68 4.64
N THR A 101 -1.83 17.49 5.18
CA THR A 101 -1.61 17.11 6.58
C THR A 101 -0.47 16.09 6.68
N ASP A 102 0.52 16.21 5.81
CA ASP A 102 1.86 15.67 5.99
C ASP A 102 2.41 16.30 7.27
N ARG A 103 1.94 15.82 8.42
CA ARG A 103 2.89 15.41 9.45
C ARG A 103 3.82 14.51 8.66
N THR A 104 4.96 15.04 8.25
CA THR A 104 6.15 14.25 7.96
C THR A 104 6.08 13.11 8.95
N VAL A 105 5.82 11.89 8.45
CA VAL A 105 5.80 10.72 9.32
C VAL A 105 7.12 10.83 10.05
N ALA A 106 7.04 11.16 11.34
CA ALA A 106 8.24 11.30 12.15
C ALA A 106 9.04 10.05 11.86
N GLU A 107 10.31 10.24 11.48
CA GLU A 107 11.19 9.15 11.10
C GLU A 107 10.92 7.97 12.05
N VAL A 108 10.54 6.82 11.49
CA VAL A 108 10.09 5.70 12.31
C VAL A 108 11.32 5.17 13.04
N THR A 109 11.59 5.74 14.20
CA THR A 109 12.70 5.35 15.06
C THR A 109 12.24 4.23 15.97
N VAL A 110 13.13 3.27 16.20
CA VAL A 110 12.93 2.24 17.21
C VAL A 110 12.69 2.90 18.57
N PRO A 111 11.62 2.53 19.32
CA PRO A 111 11.36 3.10 20.64
C PRO A 111 12.56 2.98 21.57
N ALA A 112 12.80 4.00 22.39
CA ALA A 112 13.88 3.99 23.37
C ALA A 112 13.77 2.77 24.29
N GLY A 113 14.85 2.00 24.42
CA GLY A 113 14.89 0.78 25.23
C GLY A 113 14.38 -0.49 24.54
N TYR A 114 13.82 -0.41 23.33
CA TYR A 114 13.48 -1.61 22.57
C TYR A 114 14.74 -2.17 21.88
N ASN A 115 15.12 -3.40 22.25
CA ASN A 115 16.14 -4.15 21.56
C ASN A 115 15.46 -5.19 20.63
N PRO A 116 15.51 -5.03 19.29
CA PRO A 116 14.89 -5.96 18.36
C PRO A 116 15.40 -7.41 18.46
N ARG A 117 16.59 -7.63 19.04
CA ARG A 117 17.15 -8.99 19.24
C ARG A 117 16.53 -9.73 20.44
N GLU A 118 15.95 -8.99 21.38
CA GLU A 118 15.40 -9.51 22.64
C GLU A 118 13.89 -9.31 22.72
N GLY A 119 13.36 -8.23 22.13
CA GLY A 119 11.96 -7.85 22.19
C GLY A 119 11.05 -8.52 21.16
N GLN A 120 11.57 -9.44 20.34
CA GLN A 120 10.78 -10.17 19.35
C GLN A 120 10.53 -11.62 19.78
N THR A 121 9.26 -12.02 19.76
CA THR A 121 8.82 -13.40 20.02
C THR A 121 9.26 -14.35 18.91
N ILE A 122 9.61 -13.86 17.72
CA ILE A 122 10.12 -14.66 16.62
C ILE A 122 11.41 -14.04 16.11
N ARG A 123 12.44 -14.87 15.91
CA ARG A 123 13.75 -14.43 15.43
C ARG A 123 14.19 -15.29 14.26
N ARG A 124 14.74 -14.65 13.24
CA ARG A 124 15.37 -15.32 12.10
C ARG A 124 16.87 -15.15 12.21
N ILE A 125 17.59 -16.26 12.21
CA ILE A 125 19.04 -16.30 12.35
C ILE A 125 19.57 -16.98 11.08
N ALA A 126 20.25 -16.21 10.25
CA ALA A 126 21.01 -16.75 9.13
C ALA A 126 22.27 -17.43 9.68
N LEU A 127 22.56 -18.63 9.19
CA LEU A 127 23.62 -19.50 9.67
C LEU A 127 24.41 -20.05 8.49
N THR A 128 25.72 -20.14 8.66
CA THR A 128 26.61 -20.87 7.75
C THR A 128 27.23 -22.03 8.51
N LEU A 129 26.82 -23.25 8.16
CA LEU A 129 27.28 -24.49 8.78
C LEU A 129 28.47 -25.05 8.01
N THR A 130 29.39 -25.71 8.72
CA THR A 130 30.48 -26.44 8.07
C THR A 130 29.92 -27.76 7.51
N PRO A 131 30.11 -28.07 6.22
CA PRO A 131 29.67 -29.35 5.66
C PRO A 131 30.35 -30.54 6.35
N PRO A 132 29.71 -31.72 6.42
CA PRO A 132 30.28 -32.91 7.03
C PRO A 132 31.50 -33.40 6.23
N SER A 133 32.46 -33.97 6.95
CA SER A 133 33.67 -34.55 6.37
C SER A 133 34.07 -35.82 7.11
N MET A 134 35.10 -36.52 6.63
CA MET A 134 35.63 -37.68 7.36
C MET A 134 36.20 -37.29 8.74
N ASP A 135 36.71 -36.06 8.87
CA ASP A 135 37.25 -35.52 10.11
C ASP A 135 36.15 -34.98 11.06
N ASP A 136 34.98 -34.65 10.52
CA ASP A 136 33.81 -34.18 11.27
C ASP A 136 32.52 -34.87 10.81
N GLN A 137 32.18 -35.96 11.52
CA GLN A 137 31.01 -36.81 11.28
C GLN A 137 29.83 -36.45 12.21
N THR A 138 29.80 -35.22 12.75
CA THR A 138 28.70 -34.74 13.60
C THR A 138 27.37 -34.77 12.85
N ASP A 139 26.30 -35.22 13.51
CA ASP A 139 24.96 -35.27 12.93
C ASP A 139 24.38 -33.87 12.65
N ASP A 140 23.42 -33.81 11.72
CA ASP A 140 22.85 -32.56 11.23
C ASP A 140 22.18 -31.73 12.35
N TRP A 141 21.58 -32.39 13.35
CA TRP A 141 20.93 -31.70 14.47
C TRP A 141 21.96 -31.08 15.42
N ALA A 142 22.96 -31.85 15.85
CA ALA A 142 24.03 -31.35 16.69
C ALA A 142 24.84 -30.25 15.98
N ARG A 143 25.04 -30.36 14.67
CA ARG A 143 25.70 -29.33 13.84
C ARG A 143 24.92 -28.02 13.84
N LEU A 144 23.60 -28.08 13.67
CA LEU A 144 22.72 -26.91 13.74
C LEU A 144 22.73 -26.29 15.15
N GLN A 145 22.64 -27.11 16.20
CA GLN A 145 22.70 -26.64 17.59
C GLN A 145 24.02 -25.92 17.89
N ALA A 146 25.15 -26.47 17.43
CA ALA A 146 26.47 -25.86 17.60
C ALA A 146 26.57 -24.50 16.90
N ALA A 147 26.06 -24.39 15.66
CA ALA A 147 26.04 -23.14 14.91
C ALA A 147 25.18 -22.07 15.61
N LEU A 148 23.96 -22.43 16.03
CA LEU A 148 23.06 -21.52 16.74
C LEU A 148 23.62 -21.05 18.09
N ARG A 149 24.30 -21.94 18.81
CA ARG A 149 24.96 -21.59 20.08
C ARG A 149 26.09 -20.59 19.84
N ARG A 150 26.90 -20.81 18.80
CA ARG A 150 28.04 -19.95 18.45
C ARG A 150 27.59 -18.57 17.97
N GLU A 151 26.57 -18.50 17.11
CA GLU A 151 26.20 -17.26 16.41
C GLU A 151 25.12 -16.45 17.13
N ALA A 152 24.24 -17.11 17.90
CA ALA A 152 23.10 -16.46 18.55
C ALA A 152 23.00 -16.73 20.06
N GLY A 153 23.92 -17.50 20.65
CA GLY A 153 23.91 -17.80 22.09
C GLY A 153 22.74 -18.68 22.54
N VAL A 154 22.05 -19.35 21.61
CA VAL A 154 20.89 -20.20 21.90
C VAL A 154 21.38 -21.55 22.43
N SER A 155 21.17 -21.82 23.72
CA SER A 155 21.63 -23.04 24.39
C SER A 155 20.58 -24.16 24.46
N GLU A 156 19.30 -23.80 24.50
CA GLU A 156 18.18 -24.76 24.53
C GLU A 156 17.37 -24.64 23.25
N LEU A 157 17.47 -25.67 22.41
CA LEU A 157 16.74 -25.74 21.13
C LEU A 157 15.84 -26.96 21.15
N ARG A 158 14.56 -26.75 20.85
CA ARG A 158 13.57 -27.81 20.64
C ARG A 158 13.05 -27.74 19.22
N ALA A 159 12.84 -28.90 18.62
CA ALA A 159 12.29 -29.04 17.29
C ALA A 159 11.17 -30.08 17.31
N SER A 160 10.20 -29.93 16.42
CA SER A 160 9.23 -30.99 16.15
C SER A 160 9.91 -32.15 15.41
N LEU A 161 9.34 -33.34 15.51
CA LEU A 161 9.82 -34.50 14.74
C LEU A 161 9.75 -34.26 13.23
N GLU A 162 8.73 -33.54 12.77
CA GLU A 162 8.56 -33.17 11.36
C GLU A 162 9.76 -32.36 10.85
N MET A 163 10.16 -31.31 11.59
CA MET A 163 11.33 -30.52 11.23
C MET A 163 12.61 -31.36 11.21
N LEU A 164 12.81 -32.23 12.21
CA LEU A 164 13.97 -33.11 12.27
C LEU A 164 14.04 -34.09 11.09
N ARG A 165 12.89 -34.53 10.55
CA ARG A 165 12.84 -35.42 9.38
C ARG A 165 13.27 -34.72 8.09
N GLU A 166 13.02 -33.42 7.98
CA GLU A 166 13.35 -32.62 6.79
C GLU A 166 14.71 -31.94 6.90
N LEU A 167 15.24 -31.77 8.12
CA LEU A 167 16.45 -31.02 8.42
C LEU A 167 17.62 -31.37 7.49
N GLY A 168 17.93 -32.66 7.34
CA GLY A 168 19.08 -33.09 6.54
C GLY A 168 18.96 -32.72 5.05
N GLY A 169 17.74 -32.73 4.51
CA GLY A 169 17.46 -32.28 3.13
C GLY A 169 17.67 -30.78 3.01
N ILE A 170 17.04 -30.01 3.91
CA ILE A 170 17.12 -28.54 3.95
C ILE A 170 18.57 -28.04 4.04
N LEU A 171 19.39 -28.65 4.91
CA LEU A 171 20.79 -28.25 5.06
C LEU A 171 21.60 -28.46 3.77
N ARG A 172 21.36 -29.56 3.06
CA ARG A 172 22.10 -29.90 1.82
C ARG A 172 21.62 -29.08 0.63
N GLU A 173 20.32 -28.91 0.47
CA GLU A 173 19.73 -28.07 -0.57
C GLU A 173 20.15 -26.60 -0.44
N GLY A 174 20.28 -26.12 0.80
CA GLY A 174 20.78 -24.78 1.10
C GLY A 174 22.29 -24.61 1.02
N ASP A 175 23.05 -25.62 0.58
CA ASP A 175 24.52 -25.63 0.58
C ASP A 175 25.10 -25.17 1.93
N TRP A 176 24.52 -25.70 3.01
CA TRP A 176 24.87 -25.40 4.40
C TRP A 176 24.71 -23.93 4.81
N GLN A 177 24.03 -23.12 4.00
CA GLN A 177 23.61 -21.75 4.29
C GLN A 177 22.11 -21.71 4.49
N VAL A 178 21.67 -21.65 5.75
CA VAL A 178 20.25 -21.77 6.11
C VAL A 178 19.81 -20.65 7.04
N THR A 179 18.51 -20.43 7.15
CA THR A 179 17.94 -19.51 8.14
C THR A 179 17.07 -20.28 9.13
N ALA A 180 17.47 -20.29 10.39
CA ALA A 180 16.66 -20.83 11.48
C ALA A 180 15.64 -19.78 11.92
N THR A 181 14.36 -20.18 11.96
CA THR A 181 13.29 -19.36 12.54
C THR A 181 12.95 -19.91 13.91
N LEU A 182 13.18 -19.12 14.96
CA LEU A 182 12.99 -19.51 16.35
C LEU A 182 11.86 -18.69 16.96
N ASN A 183 11.01 -19.32 17.76
CA ASN A 183 10.19 -18.61 18.74
C ASN A 183 10.96 -18.45 20.07
N ALA A 184 10.73 -17.34 20.76
CA ALA A 184 11.24 -17.07 22.11
C ALA A 184 10.36 -17.70 23.18
#